data_AF-A0AAU4G235-F1
#
_entry.id   AF-A0AAU4G235-F1
#
_cell.length_a   1.000
_cell.length_b   1.000
_cell.length_c   1.000
_cell.angle_alpha   90.00
_cell.angle_beta   90.00
_cell.angle_gamma   90.00
#
_symmetry.space_group_name_H-M   'P 1'
#
loop_
_entity.id
_entity.type
_entity.pdbx_description
1 polymer ?
#
loop_
_entity_poly.entity_id
_entity_poly.type
_entity_poly.pdbx_seq_one_letter_code
_entity_poly.pdbx_strand_id
1 'polypeptide(L)'
;MTRCAGARITVLDENFIDILLPSSPRVRRYNMDQHFSSRYGELLAENGLCFLVETFTEGGDRTGILFDAGLTAPVVLHNARHLGVDLSEVDAVVLSHGHPDHFGGITGVLEAIGHPTPVLAHPDAFDPRMIVKPHTTLPMINIGLTRAGIQGAGGHLVEARDPVPLGPGLLTSGEMKTSAEFEFEAPAGRLCVHADGRVEADEINDHQVLGIDVEGHGLVVIDPCGHRGVISSVEHMRALTGTETLYGVLGGFHTGHPGISANRIGSTAKALAAYEPKLVAPMHCSGFPLKKAVAELIPDAFEIVTAGTVLTVGEVPPDTRTWR
;
A
#
# COMPACT_ATOMS: atom_id res chain seq x y z
N MET A 1 13.11 -9.37 15.62
CA MET A 1 13.32 -8.14 14.84
C MET A 1 13.38 -6.97 15.82
N THR A 2 14.24 -5.98 15.62
CA THR A 2 14.21 -4.74 16.44
C THR A 2 12.98 -3.96 16.05
N ARG A 3 12.19 -3.47 17.03
CA ARG A 3 10.99 -2.65 16.80
C ARG A 3 11.38 -1.20 16.47
N CYS A 4 10.50 -0.45 15.83
CA CYS A 4 10.65 1.00 15.71
C CYS A 4 9.94 1.72 16.87
N ALA A 5 10.42 2.90 17.24
CA ALA A 5 9.77 3.75 18.24
C ALA A 5 8.47 4.36 17.70
N GLY A 6 8.43 4.65 16.40
CA GLY A 6 7.24 5.17 15.74
C GLY A 6 7.27 5.03 14.21
N ALA A 7 6.11 5.29 13.61
CA ALA A 7 5.92 5.21 12.17
C ALA A 7 5.03 6.37 11.67
N ARG A 8 5.36 6.90 10.49
CA ARG A 8 4.58 7.88 9.75
C ARG A 8 4.26 7.34 8.36
N ILE A 9 2.99 7.34 7.97
CA ILE A 9 2.54 6.85 6.66
C ILE A 9 1.86 8.01 5.95
N THR A 10 2.45 8.46 4.84
CA THR A 10 1.91 9.53 3.99
C THR A 10 1.33 8.93 2.73
N VAL A 11 0.05 9.18 2.44
CA VAL A 11 -0.63 8.68 1.24
C VAL A 11 -0.41 9.67 0.11
N LEU A 12 0.40 9.29 -0.87
CA LEU A 12 0.74 10.10 -2.02
C LEU A 12 -0.23 9.91 -3.19
N ASP A 13 -0.92 8.76 -3.25
CA ASP A 13 -1.94 8.51 -4.26
C ASP A 13 -3.07 7.64 -3.68
N GLU A 14 -4.29 7.97 -4.07
CA GLU A 14 -5.53 7.25 -3.78
C GLU A 14 -6.60 7.69 -4.80
N ASN A 15 -7.60 6.85 -5.04
CA ASN A 15 -8.80 7.10 -5.83
C ASN A 15 -9.52 8.45 -5.59
N PHE A 16 -9.44 9.07 -4.42
CA PHE A 16 -10.11 10.35 -4.14
C PHE A 16 -9.42 11.25 -3.10
N ILE A 17 -9.84 12.51 -3.12
CA ILE A 17 -9.51 13.56 -2.14
C ILE A 17 -10.80 13.97 -1.43
N ASP A 18 -10.70 14.29 -0.15
CA ASP A 18 -11.78 14.88 0.63
C ASP A 18 -11.21 15.90 1.63
N ILE A 19 -11.44 17.18 1.33
CA ILE A 19 -10.91 18.32 2.09
C ILE A 19 -11.75 18.67 3.32
N LEU A 20 -12.92 18.02 3.48
CA LEU A 20 -13.84 18.26 4.60
C LEU A 20 -13.58 17.31 5.77
N LEU A 21 -12.77 16.27 5.56
CA LEU A 21 -12.40 15.34 6.62
C LEU A 21 -11.55 16.04 7.70
N PRO A 22 -11.92 15.93 8.99
CA PRO A 22 -11.16 16.53 10.07
C PRO A 22 -9.87 15.75 10.34
N SER A 23 -8.85 16.46 10.79
CA SER A 23 -7.67 15.83 11.41
C SER A 23 -8.00 15.32 12.81
N SER A 24 -7.26 14.33 13.28
CA SER A 24 -7.30 13.77 14.63
C SER A 24 -5.87 13.66 15.20
N PRO A 25 -5.66 13.30 16.47
CA PRO A 25 -4.33 13.15 17.03
C PRO A 25 -3.41 12.16 16.27
N ARG A 26 -3.99 11.23 15.49
CA ARG A 26 -3.25 10.20 14.74
C ARG A 26 -3.31 10.39 13.23
N VAL A 27 -4.12 11.34 12.76
CA VAL A 27 -4.41 11.57 11.34
C VAL A 27 -4.31 13.05 11.02
N ARG A 28 -3.36 13.45 10.19
CA ARG A 28 -3.23 14.81 9.66
C ARG A 28 -3.68 14.82 8.20
N ARG A 29 -4.50 15.80 7.81
CA ARG A 29 -5.16 15.83 6.49
C ARG A 29 -4.96 17.15 5.76
N TYR A 30 -4.75 17.05 4.45
CA TYR A 30 -4.80 18.19 3.53
C TYR A 30 -6.22 18.75 3.50
N ASN A 31 -6.42 19.90 4.14
CA ASN A 31 -7.75 20.41 4.46
C ASN A 31 -8.13 21.59 3.55
N MET A 32 -9.34 22.12 3.80
CA MET A 32 -9.92 23.24 3.06
C MET A 32 -9.00 24.47 2.98
N ASP A 33 -8.25 24.78 4.05
CA ASP A 33 -7.35 25.94 4.10
C ASP A 33 -6.21 25.81 3.09
N GLN A 34 -5.67 24.60 2.91
CA GLN A 34 -4.58 24.40 1.95
C GLN A 34 -5.11 24.25 0.53
N HIS A 35 -6.24 23.56 0.35
CA HIS A 35 -6.87 23.38 -0.96
C HIS A 35 -7.23 24.71 -1.64
N PHE A 36 -7.82 25.66 -0.92
CA PHE A 36 -8.19 26.97 -1.49
C PHE A 36 -7.10 28.03 -1.37
N SER A 37 -5.92 27.67 -0.84
CA SER A 37 -4.80 28.60 -0.79
C SER A 37 -4.08 28.65 -2.13
N SER A 38 -3.91 29.86 -2.66
CA SER A 38 -3.01 30.10 -3.78
C SER A 38 -1.54 29.78 -3.47
N ARG A 39 -1.20 29.57 -2.20
CA ARG A 39 0.15 29.19 -1.76
C ARG A 39 0.41 27.70 -1.89
N TYR A 40 -0.59 26.85 -1.66
CA TYR A 40 -0.40 25.40 -1.48
C TYR A 40 -1.02 24.56 -2.60
N GLY A 41 -1.97 25.06 -3.37
CA GLY A 41 -2.53 24.33 -4.52
C GLY A 41 -3.42 23.14 -4.16
N GLU A 42 -3.79 22.36 -5.18
CA GLU A 42 -4.71 21.23 -5.08
C GLU A 42 -3.94 19.91 -5.19
N LEU A 43 -4.36 18.87 -4.48
CA LEU A 43 -3.84 17.52 -4.72
C LEU A 43 -4.56 16.87 -5.90
N LEU A 44 -3.97 15.80 -6.43
CA LEU A 44 -4.56 14.96 -7.47
C LEU A 44 -4.91 13.57 -6.91
N ALA A 45 -5.89 12.93 -7.54
CA ALA A 45 -6.32 11.57 -7.24
C ALA A 45 -6.47 10.79 -8.54
N GLU A 46 -6.09 9.52 -8.54
CA GLU A 46 -6.29 8.59 -9.64
C GLU A 46 -6.58 7.19 -9.12
N ASN A 47 -6.98 6.27 -10.00
CA ASN A 47 -7.08 4.87 -9.60
C ASN A 47 -5.69 4.28 -9.43
N GLY A 48 -5.09 4.51 -8.27
CA GLY A 48 -3.76 4.08 -7.89
C GLY A 48 -3.54 4.12 -6.38
N LEU A 49 -2.42 3.56 -5.94
CA LEU A 49 -1.95 3.65 -4.56
C LEU A 49 -0.45 3.89 -4.52
N CYS A 50 -0.06 4.78 -3.62
CA CYS A 50 1.33 5.07 -3.31
C CYS A 50 1.43 5.58 -1.87
N PHE A 51 2.33 4.99 -1.09
CA PHE A 51 2.60 5.38 0.29
C PHE A 51 4.06 5.76 0.44
N LEU A 52 4.35 6.85 1.15
CA LEU A 52 5.64 7.03 1.80
C LEU A 52 5.53 6.53 3.25
N VAL A 53 6.23 5.46 3.56
CA VAL A 53 6.26 4.79 4.86
C VAL A 53 7.59 5.11 5.55
N GLU A 54 7.53 5.89 6.62
CA GLU A 54 8.70 6.26 7.42
C GLU A 54 8.63 5.55 8.78
N THR A 55 9.74 4.97 9.22
CA THR A 55 9.92 4.44 10.58
C THR A 55 11.05 5.16 11.29
N PHE A 56 10.96 5.25 12.62
CA PHE A 56 11.88 6.00 13.46
C PHE A 56 12.39 5.14 14.61
N THR A 57 13.69 5.20 14.90
CA THR A 57 14.27 4.63 16.13
C THR A 57 14.12 5.62 17.30
N GLU A 58 14.31 5.16 18.54
CA GLU A 58 14.38 6.06 19.71
C GLU A 58 15.49 7.12 19.57
N GLY A 59 16.58 6.80 18.86
CA GLY A 59 17.67 7.71 18.56
C GLY A 59 17.35 8.76 17.50
N GLY A 60 16.19 8.65 16.85
CA GLY A 60 15.75 9.55 15.78
C GLY A 60 16.22 9.16 14.37
N ASP A 61 16.86 8.00 14.20
CA ASP A 61 17.21 7.50 12.86
C ASP A 61 15.95 7.17 12.09
N ARG A 62 15.92 7.56 10.81
CA ARG A 62 14.78 7.36 9.91
C ARG A 62 15.08 6.29 8.87
N THR A 63 14.08 5.48 8.54
CA THR A 63 14.02 4.72 7.28
C THR A 63 12.74 5.10 6.53
N GLY A 64 12.88 5.58 5.30
CA GLY A 64 11.79 6.03 4.42
C GLY A 64 11.67 5.15 3.18
N ILE A 65 10.56 4.42 3.07
CA ILE A 65 10.26 3.51 1.97
C ILE A 65 9.09 4.05 1.17
N LEU A 66 9.26 4.16 -0.15
CA LEU A 66 8.12 4.36 -1.04
C LEU A 66 7.51 2.99 -1.36
N PHE A 67 6.25 2.78 -0.99
CA PHE A 67 5.52 1.55 -1.25
C PHE A 67 4.50 1.79 -2.36
N ASP A 68 4.72 1.12 -3.49
CA ASP A 68 4.08 1.37 -4.78
C ASP A 68 4.39 2.77 -5.36
N ALA A 69 3.85 3.05 -6.53
CA ALA A 69 4.14 4.23 -7.35
C ALA A 69 2.90 4.72 -8.14
N GLY A 70 1.70 4.40 -7.68
CA GLY A 70 0.44 4.82 -8.31
C GLY A 70 0.28 4.31 -9.74
N LEU A 71 -0.68 4.90 -10.46
CA LEU A 71 -0.91 4.60 -11.89
C LEU A 71 0.00 5.45 -12.79
N THR A 72 0.28 6.70 -12.40
CA THR A 72 1.05 7.64 -13.20
C THR A 72 2.01 8.47 -12.33
N ALA A 73 3.23 8.64 -12.82
CA ALA A 73 4.23 9.48 -12.13
C ALA A 73 3.74 10.93 -11.90
N PRO A 74 3.03 11.60 -12.85
CA PRO A 74 2.54 12.95 -12.63
C PRO A 74 1.71 13.13 -11.34
N VAL A 75 0.85 12.19 -10.97
CA VAL A 75 0.04 12.30 -9.74
C VAL A 75 0.92 12.19 -8.50
N VAL A 76 1.76 11.15 -8.42
CA VAL A 76 2.66 10.94 -7.28
C VAL A 76 3.63 12.11 -7.10
N LEU A 77 4.27 12.57 -8.18
CA LEU A 77 5.22 13.69 -8.15
C LEU A 77 4.54 15.01 -7.79
N HIS A 78 3.33 15.25 -8.31
CA HIS A 78 2.55 16.43 -7.97
C HIS A 78 2.20 16.43 -6.49
N ASN A 79 1.65 15.34 -5.97
CA ASN A 79 1.26 15.24 -4.56
C ASN A 79 2.48 15.31 -3.63
N ALA A 80 3.58 14.63 -3.95
CA ALA A 80 4.82 14.71 -3.16
C ALA A 80 5.30 16.17 -3.01
N ARG A 81 5.30 16.93 -4.13
CA ARG A 81 5.65 18.37 -4.10
C ARG A 81 4.75 19.16 -3.16
N HIS A 82 3.43 19.01 -3.26
CA HIS A 82 2.46 19.81 -2.49
C HIS A 82 2.42 19.43 -1.02
N LEU A 83 2.74 18.17 -0.71
CA LEU A 83 2.87 17.67 0.66
C LEU A 83 4.23 17.98 1.28
N GLY A 84 5.14 18.62 0.53
CA GLY A 84 6.50 18.93 0.98
C GLY A 84 7.36 17.69 1.19
N VAL A 85 7.04 16.58 0.52
CA VAL A 85 7.83 15.34 0.53
C VAL A 85 9.03 15.51 -0.39
N ASP A 86 10.22 15.35 0.18
CA ASP A 86 11.47 15.28 -0.58
C ASP A 86 11.74 13.82 -0.99
N LEU A 87 11.53 13.51 -2.26
CA LEU A 87 11.75 12.16 -2.79
C LEU A 87 13.24 11.78 -2.80
N SER A 88 14.16 12.74 -2.75
CA SER A 88 15.61 12.44 -2.70
C SER A 88 16.07 11.86 -1.36
N GLU A 89 15.19 11.84 -0.35
CA GLU A 89 15.46 11.17 0.92
C GLU A 89 14.96 9.72 0.95
N VAL A 90 14.26 9.23 -0.09
CA VAL A 90 13.72 7.85 -0.10
C VAL A 90 14.87 6.84 -0.12
N ASP A 91 14.88 5.92 0.85
CA ASP A 91 15.94 4.94 1.00
C ASP A 91 15.78 3.76 0.02
N ALA A 92 14.54 3.36 -0.26
CA ALA A 92 14.20 2.33 -1.22
C ALA A 92 12.74 2.42 -1.69
N VAL A 93 12.45 1.79 -2.82
CA VAL A 93 11.09 1.57 -3.33
C VAL A 93 10.74 0.10 -3.19
N VAL A 94 9.51 -0.21 -2.79
CA VAL A 94 8.96 -1.57 -2.74
C VAL A 94 7.74 -1.62 -3.65
N LEU A 95 7.68 -2.60 -4.54
CA LEU A 95 6.47 -2.89 -5.33
C LEU A 95 5.69 -4.02 -4.68
N SER A 96 4.41 -3.78 -4.44
CA SER A 96 3.51 -4.74 -3.81
C SER A 96 3.12 -5.89 -4.74
N HIS A 97 2.95 -5.62 -6.03
CA HIS A 97 2.68 -6.59 -7.10
C HIS A 97 2.71 -5.89 -8.47
N GLY A 98 2.59 -6.67 -9.54
CA GLY A 98 2.71 -6.22 -10.93
C GLY A 98 1.46 -5.60 -11.55
N HIS A 99 0.56 -4.94 -10.81
CA HIS A 99 -0.60 -4.26 -11.43
C HIS A 99 -0.33 -2.77 -11.74
N PRO A 100 -0.85 -2.23 -12.86
CA PRO A 100 -0.48 -0.88 -13.35
C PRO A 100 -0.79 0.26 -12.40
N ASP A 101 -1.86 0.15 -11.64
CA ASP A 101 -2.29 1.10 -10.61
C ASP A 101 -1.36 1.14 -9.37
N HIS A 102 -0.36 0.27 -9.32
CA HIS A 102 0.65 0.20 -8.27
C HIS A 102 2.07 0.45 -8.77
N PHE A 103 2.41 0.13 -10.02
CA PHE A 103 3.76 0.38 -10.55
C PHE A 103 3.81 1.49 -11.60
N GLY A 104 2.69 1.96 -12.13
CA GLY A 104 2.64 2.72 -13.38
C GLY A 104 3.47 4.02 -13.38
N GLY A 105 3.65 4.64 -12.21
CA GLY A 105 4.53 5.79 -12.04
C GLY A 105 6.01 5.50 -11.77
N ILE A 106 6.42 4.23 -11.68
CA ILE A 106 7.72 3.83 -11.10
C ILE A 106 8.93 4.48 -11.79
N THR A 107 8.96 4.55 -13.12
CA THR A 107 10.11 5.11 -13.85
C THR A 107 10.26 6.61 -13.59
N GLY A 108 9.17 7.38 -13.70
CA GLY A 108 9.21 8.82 -13.44
C GLY A 108 9.46 9.15 -11.96
N VAL A 109 9.02 8.30 -11.04
CA VAL A 109 9.33 8.42 -9.61
C VAL A 109 10.82 8.18 -9.35
N LEU A 110 11.41 7.13 -9.92
CA LEU A 110 12.85 6.84 -9.77
C LEU A 110 13.72 7.96 -10.36
N GLU A 111 13.35 8.47 -11.54
CA GLU A 111 14.02 9.63 -12.14
C GLU A 111 13.98 10.87 -11.23
N ALA A 112 12.86 11.08 -10.52
CA ALA A 112 12.69 12.19 -9.59
C ALA A 112 13.42 11.99 -8.24
N ILE A 113 13.60 10.76 -7.78
CA ILE A 113 14.45 10.45 -6.61
C ILE A 113 15.90 10.86 -6.90
N GLY A 114 16.37 10.64 -8.14
CA GLY A 114 17.59 11.28 -8.65
C GLY A 114 18.91 10.69 -8.13
N HIS A 115 18.87 9.57 -7.40
CA HIS A 115 20.05 8.79 -7.00
C HIS A 115 19.81 7.29 -7.19
N PRO A 116 20.88 6.47 -7.28
CA PRO A 116 20.81 5.02 -7.19
C PRO A 116 19.90 4.56 -6.05
N THR A 117 18.79 3.88 -6.38
CA THR A 117 17.75 3.52 -5.40
C THR A 117 17.43 2.04 -5.48
N PRO A 118 17.54 1.26 -4.39
CA PRO A 118 17.05 -0.12 -4.35
C PRO A 118 15.55 -0.18 -4.67
N VAL A 119 15.17 -1.09 -5.56
CA VAL A 119 13.76 -1.38 -5.89
C VAL A 119 13.49 -2.84 -5.57
N LEU A 120 12.78 -3.09 -4.48
CA LEU A 120 12.39 -4.43 -4.08
C LEU A 120 11.11 -4.83 -4.80
N ALA A 121 11.15 -5.94 -5.52
CA ALA A 121 9.97 -6.50 -6.18
C ALA A 121 10.02 -8.02 -6.12
N HIS A 122 8.86 -8.64 -6.16
CA HIS A 122 8.79 -10.08 -6.36
C HIS A 122 9.10 -10.43 -7.83
N PRO A 123 9.88 -11.49 -8.12
CA PRO A 123 10.26 -11.83 -9.49
C PRO A 123 9.06 -12.10 -10.42
N ASP A 124 7.97 -12.66 -9.91
CA ASP A 124 6.76 -12.96 -10.69
C ASP A 124 5.92 -11.70 -11.00
N ALA A 125 6.27 -10.53 -10.46
CA ALA A 125 5.61 -9.26 -10.81
C ALA A 125 5.86 -8.90 -12.30
N PHE A 126 6.97 -9.40 -12.86
CA PHE A 126 7.39 -9.16 -14.24
C PHE A 126 6.84 -10.17 -15.25
N ASP A 127 6.17 -11.23 -14.80
CA ASP A 127 5.54 -12.20 -15.70
C ASP A 127 4.31 -11.54 -16.37
N PRO A 128 4.14 -11.61 -17.70
CA PRO A 128 3.00 -10.98 -18.38
C PRO A 128 1.65 -11.48 -17.87
N ARG A 129 0.75 -10.54 -17.56
CA ARG A 129 -0.59 -10.82 -17.04
C ARG A 129 -1.68 -10.43 -18.02
N MET A 130 -2.76 -11.20 -18.05
CA MET A 130 -3.92 -10.89 -18.88
C MET A 130 -5.23 -11.17 -18.15
N ILE A 131 -6.28 -10.46 -18.56
CA ILE A 131 -7.64 -10.67 -18.04
C ILE A 131 -8.54 -11.06 -19.20
N VAL A 132 -9.05 -12.28 -19.16
CA VAL A 132 -10.01 -12.82 -20.14
C VAL A 132 -11.43 -12.68 -19.58
N LYS A 133 -12.27 -11.99 -20.32
CA LYS A 133 -13.71 -11.78 -20.04
C LYS A 133 -14.54 -12.39 -21.19
N PRO A 134 -15.84 -12.65 -21.00
CA PRO A 134 -16.68 -13.28 -22.03
C PRO A 134 -16.64 -12.63 -23.42
N HIS A 135 -16.41 -11.31 -23.50
CA HIS A 135 -16.42 -10.54 -24.75
C HIS A 135 -15.18 -9.65 -24.95
N THR A 136 -14.15 -9.80 -24.11
CA THR A 136 -12.96 -8.96 -24.19
C THR A 136 -11.77 -9.66 -23.56
N THR A 137 -10.58 -9.37 -24.06
CA THR A 137 -9.33 -9.75 -23.40
C THR A 137 -8.53 -8.48 -23.20
N LEU A 138 -8.01 -8.28 -21.99
CA LEU A 138 -7.03 -7.25 -21.67
C LEU A 138 -5.66 -7.93 -21.66
N PRO A 139 -4.90 -7.88 -22.76
CA PRO A 139 -3.61 -8.55 -22.85
C PRO A 139 -2.53 -7.75 -22.14
N MET A 140 -1.59 -8.45 -21.50
CA MET A 140 -0.32 -7.92 -20.97
C MET A 140 -0.52 -6.62 -20.18
N ILE A 141 -1.41 -6.64 -19.20
CA ILE A 141 -1.79 -5.44 -18.43
C ILE A 141 -0.57 -4.79 -17.76
N ASN A 142 0.44 -5.59 -17.42
CA ASN A 142 1.67 -5.15 -16.76
C ASN A 142 2.87 -4.94 -17.71
N ILE A 143 2.64 -4.81 -19.02
CA ILE A 143 3.73 -4.68 -20.01
C ILE A 143 4.68 -3.49 -19.75
N GLY A 144 4.20 -2.47 -19.02
CA GLY A 144 5.01 -1.32 -18.62
C GLY A 144 6.03 -1.63 -17.52
N LEU A 145 5.86 -2.71 -16.75
CA LEU A 145 6.75 -3.10 -15.68
C LEU A 145 7.89 -3.96 -16.25
N THR A 146 9.06 -3.36 -16.45
CA THR A 146 10.23 -4.07 -16.97
C THR A 146 11.45 -3.85 -16.10
N ARG A 147 12.27 -4.89 -15.96
CA ARG A 147 13.56 -4.81 -15.25
C ARG A 147 14.45 -3.73 -15.86
N ALA A 148 14.50 -3.66 -17.19
CA ALA A 148 15.25 -2.66 -17.93
C ALA A 148 14.72 -1.23 -17.72
N GLY A 149 13.40 -1.04 -17.62
CA GLY A 149 12.79 0.26 -17.32
C GLY A 149 13.17 0.75 -15.93
N ILE A 150 13.11 -0.12 -14.91
CA ILE A 150 13.55 0.20 -13.54
C ILE A 150 15.03 0.58 -13.54
N GLN A 151 15.89 -0.22 -14.17
CA GLN A 151 17.33 0.03 -14.25
C GLN A 151 17.67 1.32 -14.99
N GLY A 152 17.01 1.57 -16.13
CA GLY A 152 17.20 2.78 -16.94
C GLY A 152 16.79 4.06 -16.22
N ALA A 153 15.84 3.98 -15.28
CA ALA A 153 15.37 5.10 -14.47
C ALA A 153 16.19 5.35 -13.18
N GLY A 154 17.26 4.58 -12.93
CA GLY A 154 18.11 4.72 -11.74
C GLY A 154 17.81 3.74 -10.60
N GLY A 155 16.89 2.79 -10.82
CA GLY A 155 16.56 1.75 -9.87
C GLY A 155 17.56 0.57 -9.89
N HIS A 156 17.92 0.07 -8.71
CA HIS A 156 18.67 -1.16 -8.53
C HIS A 156 17.73 -2.28 -8.08
N LEU A 157 17.33 -3.13 -9.02
CA LEU A 157 16.36 -4.18 -8.75
C LEU A 157 16.91 -5.21 -7.74
N VAL A 158 16.15 -5.42 -6.68
CA VAL A 158 16.34 -6.48 -5.68
C VAL A 158 15.11 -7.38 -5.80
N GLU A 159 15.30 -8.62 -6.25
CA GLU A 159 14.21 -9.57 -6.42
C GLU A 159 14.17 -10.54 -5.24
N ALA A 160 13.04 -10.59 -4.52
CA ALA A 160 12.89 -11.45 -3.35
C ALA A 160 11.52 -12.16 -3.33
N ARG A 161 11.55 -13.44 -2.95
CA ARG A 161 10.35 -14.23 -2.61
C ARG A 161 10.14 -14.31 -1.10
N ASP A 162 11.22 -14.24 -0.33
CA ASP A 162 11.20 -14.29 1.13
C ASP A 162 10.96 -12.89 1.75
N PRO A 163 10.51 -12.83 3.02
CA PRO A 163 10.43 -11.58 3.77
C PRO A 163 11.77 -10.83 3.80
N VAL A 164 11.74 -9.53 3.54
CA VAL A 164 12.93 -8.66 3.57
C VAL A 164 12.78 -7.62 4.68
N PRO A 165 13.66 -7.60 5.69
CA PRO A 165 13.78 -6.48 6.62
C PRO A 165 14.24 -5.23 5.87
N LEU A 166 13.48 -4.14 5.98
CA LEU A 166 13.76 -2.85 5.33
C LEU A 166 14.37 -1.85 6.32
N GLY A 167 14.09 -2.01 7.60
CA GLY A 167 14.60 -1.18 8.68
C GLY A 167 14.09 -1.67 10.04
N PRO A 168 14.38 -0.95 11.15
CA PRO A 168 13.80 -1.23 12.45
C PRO A 168 12.26 -1.25 12.38
N GLY A 169 11.64 -2.32 12.86
CA GLY A 169 10.19 -2.53 12.83
C GLY A 169 9.60 -2.81 11.44
N LEU A 170 10.26 -2.44 10.35
CA LEU A 170 9.71 -2.47 8.98
C LEU A 170 10.23 -3.65 8.13
N LEU A 171 9.31 -4.45 7.59
CA LEU A 171 9.63 -5.58 6.71
C LEU A 171 8.55 -5.82 5.65
N THR A 172 8.94 -6.48 4.55
CA THR A 172 7.98 -7.07 3.61
C THR A 172 7.52 -8.45 4.09
N SER A 173 6.35 -8.89 3.62
CA SER A 173 5.83 -10.25 3.88
C SER A 173 6.53 -11.37 3.11
N GLY A 174 7.17 -11.05 1.99
CA GLY A 174 7.45 -12.05 0.95
C GLY A 174 6.17 -12.67 0.40
N GLU A 175 6.32 -13.81 -0.28
CA GLU A 175 5.22 -14.65 -0.73
C GLU A 175 4.38 -15.13 0.46
N MET A 176 3.06 -15.06 0.31
CA MET A 176 2.12 -15.53 1.32
C MET A 176 0.94 -16.26 0.70
N LYS A 177 0.30 -17.10 1.51
CA LYS A 177 -0.87 -17.88 1.11
C LYS A 177 -2.12 -17.30 1.73
N THR A 178 -3.23 -17.43 1.01
CA THR A 178 -4.56 -17.23 1.59
C THR A 178 -4.82 -18.30 2.65
N SER A 179 -5.26 -17.87 3.84
CA SER A 179 -5.51 -18.74 5.00
C SER A 179 -6.97 -18.71 5.45
N ALA A 180 -7.70 -17.61 5.23
CA ALA A 180 -9.11 -17.52 5.57
C ALA A 180 -10.02 -18.05 4.44
N GLU A 181 -10.94 -18.96 4.77
CA GLU A 181 -11.81 -19.65 3.80
C GLU A 181 -12.60 -18.67 2.91
N PHE A 182 -13.11 -17.58 3.49
CA PHE A 182 -13.89 -16.57 2.76
C PHE A 182 -13.03 -15.66 1.85
N GLU A 183 -11.70 -15.76 1.90
CA GLU A 183 -10.78 -14.95 1.08
C GLU A 183 -10.32 -15.65 -0.19
N PHE A 184 -10.58 -16.95 -0.35
CA PHE A 184 -10.32 -17.69 -1.59
C PHE A 184 -11.22 -17.27 -2.76
N GLU A 185 -12.30 -16.54 -2.48
CA GLU A 185 -13.22 -16.06 -3.50
C GLU A 185 -12.56 -14.95 -4.33
N ALA A 186 -11.97 -15.29 -5.49
CA ALA A 186 -11.29 -14.33 -6.34
C ALA A 186 -11.99 -14.16 -7.70
N PRO A 187 -11.88 -12.98 -8.35
CA PRO A 187 -12.42 -12.77 -9.68
C PRO A 187 -11.87 -13.78 -10.71
N ALA A 188 -12.69 -14.24 -11.64
CA ALA A 188 -12.27 -15.20 -12.66
C ALA A 188 -11.50 -14.55 -13.83
N GLY A 189 -10.78 -15.35 -14.60
CA GLY A 189 -10.22 -14.96 -15.89
C GLY A 189 -8.86 -14.25 -15.85
N ARG A 190 -8.22 -14.15 -14.68
CA ARG A 190 -6.81 -13.70 -14.59
C ARG A 190 -5.88 -14.83 -15.01
N LEU A 191 -4.99 -14.54 -15.93
CA LEU A 191 -3.98 -15.49 -16.40
C LEU A 191 -2.59 -14.86 -16.32
N CYS A 192 -1.60 -15.68 -15.99
CA CYS A 192 -0.19 -15.36 -16.00
C CYS A 192 0.51 -16.15 -17.11
N VAL A 193 1.44 -15.52 -17.82
CA VAL A 193 2.29 -16.16 -18.82
C VAL A 193 3.70 -16.28 -18.23
N HIS A 194 4.12 -17.50 -17.94
CA HIS A 194 5.43 -17.76 -17.37
C HIS A 194 6.54 -17.72 -18.43
N ALA A 195 7.79 -17.59 -17.98
CA ALA A 195 8.97 -17.55 -18.84
C ALA A 195 9.15 -18.78 -19.75
N ASP A 196 8.60 -19.94 -19.37
CA ASP A 196 8.60 -21.17 -20.16
C ASP A 196 7.48 -21.22 -21.23
N GLY A 197 6.66 -20.17 -21.34
CA GLY A 197 5.53 -20.05 -22.26
C GLY A 197 4.23 -20.66 -21.74
N ARG A 198 4.22 -21.21 -20.52
CA ARG A 198 3.01 -21.76 -19.91
C ARG A 198 2.05 -20.63 -19.51
N VAL A 199 0.76 -20.84 -19.79
CA VAL A 199 -0.32 -19.92 -19.43
C VAL A 199 -1.17 -20.58 -18.35
N GLU A 200 -1.19 -20.00 -17.16
CA GLU A 200 -1.89 -20.53 -15.98
C GLU A 200 -2.81 -19.49 -15.35
N ALA A 201 -3.70 -19.96 -14.47
CA ALA A 201 -4.47 -19.06 -13.62
C ALA A 201 -3.50 -18.25 -12.77
N ASP A 202 -3.71 -16.94 -12.75
CA ASP A 202 -2.84 -16.04 -12.00
C ASP A 202 -3.19 -16.08 -10.50
N GLU A 203 -2.32 -16.71 -9.72
CA GLU A 203 -2.41 -16.78 -8.27
C GLU A 203 -1.91 -15.51 -7.57
N ILE A 204 -1.24 -14.60 -8.29
CA ILE A 204 -0.67 -13.37 -7.74
C ILE A 204 0.33 -13.69 -6.61
N ASN A 205 1.30 -14.57 -6.91
CA ASN A 205 2.42 -14.94 -6.02
C ASN A 205 3.30 -13.74 -5.66
N ASP A 206 3.30 -12.72 -6.50
CA ASP A 206 4.00 -11.47 -6.31
C ASP A 206 3.37 -10.52 -5.29
N HIS A 207 2.15 -10.78 -4.83
CA HIS A 207 1.51 -9.95 -3.82
C HIS A 207 2.26 -10.01 -2.49
N GLN A 208 2.76 -8.85 -2.06
CA GLN A 208 3.39 -8.66 -0.76
C GLN A 208 2.85 -7.41 -0.05
N VAL A 209 2.92 -7.44 1.28
CA VAL A 209 2.50 -6.35 2.17
C VAL A 209 3.68 -5.83 2.99
N LEU A 210 3.51 -4.66 3.61
CA LEU A 210 4.44 -4.19 4.64
C LEU A 210 3.86 -4.43 6.04
N GLY A 211 4.73 -4.87 6.95
CA GLY A 211 4.46 -4.88 8.39
C GLY A 211 5.35 -3.88 9.11
N ILE A 212 4.81 -3.23 10.13
CA ILE A 212 5.52 -2.29 10.99
C ILE A 212 5.28 -2.66 12.45
N ASP A 213 6.27 -3.24 13.12
CA ASP A 213 6.20 -3.54 14.56
C ASP A 213 6.65 -2.32 15.38
N VAL A 214 5.66 -1.60 15.93
CA VAL A 214 5.86 -0.35 16.67
C VAL A 214 5.87 -0.63 18.17
N GLU A 215 6.94 -0.21 18.83
CA GLU A 215 7.14 -0.42 20.26
C GLU A 215 6.01 0.18 21.11
N GLY A 216 5.52 -0.60 22.07
CA GLY A 216 4.40 -0.22 22.93
C GLY A 216 3.01 -0.17 22.26
N HIS A 217 2.92 -0.40 20.94
CA HIS A 217 1.69 -0.24 20.16
C HIS A 217 1.24 -1.52 19.45
N GLY A 218 2.20 -2.28 18.90
CA GLY A 218 1.93 -3.50 18.14
C GLY A 218 2.07 -3.31 16.63
N LEU A 219 1.49 -4.25 15.88
CA LEU A 219 1.70 -4.38 14.45
C LEU A 219 0.78 -3.47 13.64
N VAL A 220 1.35 -2.71 12.71
CA VAL A 220 0.62 -2.06 11.61
C VAL A 220 0.86 -2.84 10.33
N VAL A 221 -0.20 -3.19 9.59
CA VAL A 221 -0.12 -3.89 8.30
C VAL A 221 -0.61 -2.97 7.19
N ILE A 222 0.21 -2.77 6.15
CA ILE A 222 -0.19 -2.03 4.94
C ILE A 222 -0.36 -3.06 3.83
N ASP A 223 -1.62 -3.40 3.54
CA ASP A 223 -2.00 -4.29 2.45
C ASP A 223 -2.59 -3.47 1.30
N PRO A 224 -1.83 -3.23 0.22
CA PRO A 224 -2.23 -2.26 -0.79
C PRO A 224 -3.35 -2.77 -1.69
N CYS A 225 -3.55 -4.09 -1.85
CA CYS A 225 -4.58 -4.58 -2.78
C CYS A 225 -5.33 -5.83 -2.32
N GLY A 226 -4.85 -6.59 -1.32
CA GLY A 226 -5.61 -7.65 -0.67
C GLY A 226 -5.87 -8.87 -1.54
N HIS A 227 -5.00 -9.14 -2.53
CA HIS A 227 -5.16 -10.28 -3.44
C HIS A 227 -5.11 -11.61 -2.70
N ARG A 228 -4.30 -11.70 -1.63
CA ARG A 228 -4.25 -12.86 -0.74
C ARG A 228 -5.28 -12.83 0.38
N GLY A 229 -6.00 -11.71 0.52
CA GLY A 229 -6.94 -11.46 1.58
C GLY A 229 -6.31 -10.76 2.77
N VAL A 230 -6.93 -9.66 3.22
CA VAL A 230 -6.39 -8.82 4.30
C VAL A 230 -6.25 -9.58 5.63
N ILE A 231 -7.15 -10.54 5.92
CA ILE A 231 -7.05 -11.35 7.14
C ILE A 231 -5.87 -12.31 7.03
N SER A 232 -5.68 -12.91 5.85
CA SER A 232 -4.51 -13.74 5.57
C SER A 232 -3.20 -12.94 5.69
N SER A 233 -3.17 -11.71 5.17
CA SER A 233 -2.03 -10.78 5.32
C SER A 233 -1.73 -10.45 6.78
N VAL A 234 -2.76 -10.16 7.58
CA VAL A 234 -2.62 -9.90 9.02
C VAL A 234 -2.06 -11.11 9.74
N GLU A 235 -2.63 -12.30 9.54
CA GLU A 235 -2.15 -13.52 10.19
C GLU A 235 -0.71 -13.87 9.80
N HIS A 236 -0.36 -13.72 8.52
CA HIS A 236 1.00 -13.94 8.03
C HIS A 236 1.99 -12.98 8.69
N MET A 237 1.67 -11.69 8.77
CA MET A 237 2.55 -10.70 9.42
C MET A 237 2.65 -10.89 10.92
N ARG A 238 1.57 -11.28 11.61
CA ARG A 238 1.61 -11.64 13.04
C ARG A 238 2.54 -12.83 13.28
N ALA A 239 2.44 -13.87 12.45
CA ALA A 239 3.31 -15.03 12.53
C ALA A 239 4.78 -14.70 12.25
N LEU A 240 5.07 -13.89 11.22
CA LEU A 240 6.43 -13.47 10.87
C LEU A 240 7.10 -12.61 11.94
N THR A 241 6.34 -11.71 12.55
CA THR A 241 6.87 -10.76 13.55
C THR A 241 6.87 -11.33 14.97
N GLY A 242 6.00 -12.31 15.25
CA GLY A 242 5.70 -12.77 16.60
C GLY A 242 4.89 -11.76 17.41
N THR A 243 4.32 -10.74 16.77
CA THR A 243 3.54 -9.68 17.43
C THR A 243 2.05 -9.98 17.35
N GLU A 244 1.47 -10.35 18.49
CA GLU A 244 0.06 -10.75 18.58
C GLU A 244 -0.90 -9.56 18.43
N THR A 245 -0.55 -8.38 18.93
CA THR A 245 -1.44 -7.21 18.90
C THR A 245 -1.41 -6.56 17.53
N LEU A 246 -2.56 -6.56 16.83
CA LEU A 246 -2.76 -5.73 15.65
C LEU A 246 -3.14 -4.31 16.09
N TYR A 247 -2.23 -3.35 15.91
CA TYR A 247 -2.54 -1.94 16.11
C TYR A 247 -3.48 -1.44 15.01
N GLY A 248 -3.18 -1.77 13.75
CA GLY A 248 -4.04 -1.36 12.66
C GLY A 248 -3.69 -1.95 11.31
N VAL A 249 -4.63 -1.80 10.37
CA VAL A 249 -4.48 -2.28 8.99
C VAL A 249 -5.08 -1.30 8.00
N LEU A 250 -4.37 -1.05 6.90
CA LEU A 250 -4.77 -0.09 5.88
C LEU A 250 -4.37 -0.54 4.48
N GLY A 251 -5.10 -0.03 3.49
CA GLY A 251 -4.84 -0.22 2.06
C GLY A 251 -6.02 -0.87 1.33
N GLY A 252 -5.81 -1.34 0.11
CA GLY A 252 -6.86 -1.96 -0.69
C GLY A 252 -7.09 -3.42 -0.30
N PHE A 253 -8.33 -3.83 -0.03
CA PHE A 253 -8.65 -5.19 0.42
C PHE A 253 -9.34 -6.07 -0.65
N HIS A 254 -9.28 -5.64 -1.92
CA HIS A 254 -9.91 -6.27 -3.11
C HIS A 254 -11.42 -6.55 -3.06
N THR A 255 -12.14 -6.07 -2.04
CA THR A 255 -13.56 -6.42 -1.84
C THR A 255 -14.54 -5.62 -2.70
N GLY A 256 -14.07 -4.59 -3.41
CA GLY A 256 -14.88 -3.74 -4.28
C GLY A 256 -15.02 -4.28 -5.71
N HIS A 257 -14.34 -5.38 -6.05
CA HIS A 257 -14.37 -5.93 -7.39
C HIS A 257 -15.74 -6.57 -7.73
N PRO A 258 -16.26 -6.41 -8.95
CA PRO A 258 -17.50 -7.06 -9.37
C PRO A 258 -17.44 -8.59 -9.23
N GLY A 259 -18.42 -9.18 -8.55
CA GLY A 259 -18.47 -10.61 -8.30
C GLY A 259 -18.01 -11.01 -6.91
N ILE A 260 -17.45 -10.08 -6.11
CA ILE A 260 -17.22 -10.32 -4.68
C ILE A 260 -18.56 -10.39 -3.93
N SER A 261 -18.74 -11.44 -3.13
CA SER A 261 -19.95 -11.75 -2.40
C SER A 261 -20.11 -10.89 -1.15
N ALA A 262 -21.37 -10.64 -0.79
CA ALA A 262 -21.69 -9.98 0.48
C ALA A 262 -21.18 -10.78 1.70
N ASN A 263 -21.05 -12.11 1.56
CA ASN A 263 -20.51 -12.96 2.62
C ASN A 263 -19.02 -12.70 2.85
N ARG A 264 -18.20 -12.59 1.78
CA ARG A 264 -16.78 -12.21 1.89
C ARG A 264 -16.65 -10.86 2.59
N ILE A 265 -17.40 -9.85 2.14
CA ILE A 265 -17.37 -8.49 2.70
C ILE A 265 -17.72 -8.50 4.20
N GLY A 266 -18.84 -9.13 4.56
CA GLY A 266 -19.29 -9.20 5.95
C GLY A 266 -18.35 -10.01 6.85
N SER A 267 -17.77 -11.10 6.33
CA SER A 267 -16.80 -11.92 7.07
C SER A 267 -15.48 -11.17 7.30
N THR A 268 -14.96 -10.48 6.28
CA THR A 268 -13.78 -9.63 6.42
C THR A 268 -14.01 -8.54 7.47
N ALA A 269 -15.14 -7.82 7.43
CA ALA A 269 -15.41 -6.76 8.40
C ALA A 269 -15.51 -7.29 9.84
N LYS A 270 -16.17 -8.45 10.04
CA LYS A 270 -16.26 -9.12 11.36
C LYS A 270 -14.91 -9.61 11.86
N ALA A 271 -14.09 -10.19 10.98
CA ALA A 271 -12.75 -10.66 11.33
C ALA A 271 -11.84 -9.48 11.72
N LEU A 272 -11.85 -8.38 10.96
CA LEU A 272 -11.14 -7.15 11.31
C LEU A 272 -11.57 -6.61 12.69
N ALA A 273 -12.87 -6.60 12.97
CA ALA A 273 -13.41 -6.17 14.26
C ALA A 273 -12.94 -7.06 15.43
N ALA A 274 -12.78 -8.36 15.21
CA ALA A 274 -12.37 -9.31 16.25
C ALA A 274 -10.93 -9.11 16.74
N TYR A 275 -10.07 -8.44 15.95
CA TYR A 275 -8.72 -8.06 16.40
C TYR A 275 -8.70 -6.84 17.33
N GLU A 276 -9.85 -6.17 17.51
CA GLU A 276 -9.97 -4.91 18.27
C GLU A 276 -8.90 -3.84 17.91
N PRO A 277 -8.64 -3.59 16.61
CA PRO A 277 -7.59 -2.68 16.19
C PRO A 277 -7.90 -1.23 16.60
N LYS A 278 -6.86 -0.41 16.64
CA LYS A 278 -6.94 1.04 16.86
C LYS A 278 -7.10 1.85 15.58
N LEU A 279 -6.87 1.23 14.42
CA LEU A 279 -6.94 1.83 13.10
C LEU A 279 -7.33 0.78 12.04
N VAL A 280 -8.38 1.03 11.26
CA VAL A 280 -8.75 0.24 10.09
C VAL A 280 -9.15 1.17 8.96
N ALA A 281 -8.41 1.12 7.85
CA ALA A 281 -8.67 1.95 6.68
C ALA A 281 -8.74 1.10 5.41
N PRO A 282 -9.94 0.60 5.04
CA PRO A 282 -10.16 0.03 3.72
C PRO A 282 -10.11 1.15 2.67
N MET A 283 -9.17 1.05 1.74
CA MET A 283 -8.85 2.05 0.71
C MET A 283 -9.04 1.49 -0.70
N HIS A 284 -8.87 2.32 -1.72
CA HIS A 284 -8.67 1.94 -3.12
C HIS A 284 -9.69 0.90 -3.62
N CYS A 285 -9.26 -0.35 -3.84
CA CYS A 285 -10.07 -1.44 -4.38
C CYS A 285 -11.03 -2.09 -3.38
N SER A 286 -11.09 -1.63 -2.13
CA SER A 286 -11.98 -2.17 -1.08
C SER A 286 -13.47 -1.93 -1.35
N GLY A 287 -13.80 -0.85 -2.07
CA GLY A 287 -15.18 -0.47 -2.37
C GLY A 287 -15.98 0.03 -1.17
N PHE A 288 -17.09 0.73 -1.45
CA PHE A 288 -17.96 1.32 -0.44
C PHE A 288 -18.61 0.31 0.54
N PRO A 289 -19.07 -0.88 0.10
CA PRO A 289 -19.73 -1.82 1.02
C PRO A 289 -18.86 -2.28 2.19
N LEU A 290 -17.56 -2.55 1.96
CA LEU A 290 -16.66 -2.90 3.06
C LEU A 290 -16.39 -1.70 3.97
N LYS A 291 -16.14 -0.51 3.40
CA LYS A 291 -15.96 0.72 4.18
C LYS A 291 -17.16 0.95 5.12
N LYS A 292 -18.39 0.81 4.60
CA LYS A 292 -19.63 0.91 5.39
C LYS A 292 -19.68 -0.14 6.50
N ALA A 293 -19.43 -1.42 6.18
CA ALA A 293 -19.51 -2.49 7.16
C ALA A 293 -18.50 -2.32 8.31
N VAL A 294 -17.26 -1.89 8.00
CA VAL A 294 -16.24 -1.59 9.01
C VAL A 294 -16.64 -0.39 9.86
N ALA A 295 -17.11 0.70 9.24
CA ALA A 295 -17.57 1.89 9.96
C ALA A 295 -18.73 1.59 10.92
N GLU A 296 -19.64 0.67 10.56
CA GLU A 296 -20.75 0.26 11.42
C GLU A 296 -20.32 -0.66 12.57
N LEU A 297 -19.33 -1.52 12.36
CA LEU A 297 -18.89 -2.50 13.36
C LEU A 297 -17.86 -1.95 14.35
N ILE A 298 -16.90 -1.14 13.88
CA ILE A 298 -15.78 -0.61 14.68
C ILE A 298 -15.54 0.88 14.37
N PRO A 299 -16.53 1.75 14.64
CA PRO A 299 -16.47 3.17 14.27
C PRO A 299 -15.27 3.92 14.85
N ASP A 300 -14.83 3.58 16.06
CA ASP A 300 -13.71 4.25 16.73
C ASP A 300 -12.34 3.94 16.10
N ALA A 301 -12.24 2.84 15.36
CA ALA A 301 -11.03 2.43 14.65
C ALA A 301 -11.09 2.78 13.16
N PHE A 302 -12.29 2.98 12.59
CA PHE A 302 -12.47 3.22 11.17
C PHE A 302 -11.96 4.61 10.76
N GLU A 303 -11.14 4.65 9.72
CA GLU A 303 -10.66 5.90 9.12
C GLU A 303 -10.92 5.92 7.61
N ILE A 304 -11.44 7.04 7.12
CA ILE A 304 -11.47 7.33 5.69
C ILE A 304 -10.10 7.89 5.32
N VAL A 305 -9.35 7.23 4.45
CA VAL A 305 -8.03 7.70 4.01
C VAL A 305 -8.10 8.14 2.55
N THR A 306 -7.49 9.28 2.27
CA THR A 306 -7.48 9.97 0.96
C THR A 306 -6.06 10.39 0.60
N ALA A 307 -5.83 10.75 -0.67
CA ALA A 307 -4.57 11.37 -1.08
C ALA A 307 -4.26 12.60 -0.20
N GLY A 308 -3.03 12.68 0.32
CA GLY A 308 -2.60 13.70 1.28
C GLY A 308 -2.87 13.41 2.75
N THR A 309 -3.43 12.25 3.09
CA THR A 309 -3.55 11.82 4.49
C THR A 309 -2.19 11.38 5.04
N VAL A 310 -1.88 11.81 6.27
CA VAL A 310 -0.70 11.40 7.03
C VAL A 310 -1.15 10.72 8.32
N LEU A 311 -0.75 9.47 8.52
CA LEU A 311 -1.03 8.66 9.70
C LEU A 311 0.23 8.54 10.56
N THR A 312 0.08 8.58 11.88
CA THR A 312 1.20 8.43 12.83
C THR A 312 0.87 7.44 13.95
N VAL A 313 1.84 6.60 14.30
CA VAL A 313 1.78 5.64 15.41
C VAL A 313 3.08 5.68 16.19
N GLY A 314 3.03 5.67 17.52
CA GLY A 314 4.22 5.72 18.36
C GLY A 314 4.94 7.08 18.38
N GLU A 315 6.21 7.05 18.73
CA GLU A 315 7.05 8.23 18.85
C GLU A 315 7.59 8.67 17.49
N VAL A 316 7.00 9.74 16.95
CA VAL A 316 7.36 10.28 15.63
C VAL A 316 7.87 11.70 15.80
N PRO A 317 9.03 12.07 15.24
CA PRO A 317 9.50 13.46 15.23
C PRO A 317 8.43 14.39 14.61
N PRO A 318 8.37 15.67 15.04
CA PRO A 318 7.47 16.64 14.43
C PRO A 318 7.60 16.64 12.90
N ASP A 319 6.47 16.61 12.21
CA ASP A 319 6.47 16.68 10.75
C ASP A 319 6.81 18.11 10.32
N THR A 320 8.07 18.32 9.93
CA THR A 320 8.59 19.63 9.51
C THR A 320 8.27 19.96 8.05
N ARG A 321 7.62 19.05 7.31
CA ARG A 321 7.26 19.27 5.91
C ARG A 321 6.27 20.42 5.82
N THR A 322 6.68 21.52 5.20
CA THR A 322 5.75 22.58 4.83
C THR A 322 5.05 22.14 3.56
N TRP A 323 3.72 22.08 3.60
CA TRP A 323 2.93 21.95 2.38
C TRP A 323 3.27 23.13 1.46
N ARG A 324 3.34 22.89 0.15
CA ARG A 324 3.86 23.84 -0.84
C ARG A 324 2.94 24.00 -2.02
#